data_AF-A0A1S9ZYH9-F1
#
_entry.id   AF-A0A1S9ZYH9-F1
#
_cell.length_a   1.000
_cell.length_b   1.000
_cell.length_c   1.000
_cell.angle_alpha   90.00
_cell.angle_beta   90.00
_cell.angle_gamma   90.00
#
_symmetry.space_group_name_H-M   'P 1'
#
loop_
_entity.id
_entity.type
_entity.pdbx_description
1 polymer ?
#
loop_
_entity_poly.entity_id
_entity_poly.type
_entity_poly.pdbx_seq_one_letter_code
_entity_poly.pdbx_strand_id
1 'polypeptide(L)'
;MQTTTFKDAYHILKSNAERLEQSDELDIDHLIDTVEESIAAYKVCQERIHAVEAALEKAFADDLDAPKDSTSKDKALTEKEND
;
A
#
# COMPACT_ATOMS: atom_id res chain seq x y z
N MET A 1 22.05 5.98 -6.04
CA MET A 1 21.00 6.85 -5.46
C MET A 1 20.30 6.03 -4.39
N GLN A 2 20.25 6.50 -3.15
CA GLN A 2 19.56 5.78 -2.08
C GLN A 2 18.05 5.99 -2.24
N THR A 3 17.29 4.90 -2.38
CA THR A 3 15.84 4.95 -2.47
C THR A 3 15.28 5.10 -1.06
N THR A 4 14.73 6.26 -0.71
CA THR A 4 14.09 6.46 0.60
C THR A 4 12.92 5.48 0.76
N THR A 5 12.88 4.77 1.89
CA THR A 5 11.79 3.84 2.20
C THR A 5 10.60 4.58 2.81
N PHE A 6 9.41 3.95 2.83
CA PHE A 6 8.26 4.51 3.55
C PHE A 6 8.58 4.81 5.02
N LYS A 7 9.29 3.88 5.69
CA LYS A 7 9.64 4.02 7.10
C LYS A 7 10.52 5.24 7.36
N ASP A 8 11.52 5.45 6.52
CA ASP A 8 12.45 6.57 6.66
C ASP A 8 11.74 7.91 6.39
N ALA A 9 10.94 7.96 5.32
CA ALA A 9 10.14 9.15 5.00
C ALA A 9 9.11 9.47 6.10
N TYR A 10 8.42 8.46 6.64
CA TYR A 10 7.49 8.64 7.74
C TYR A 10 8.18 9.16 9.01
N HIS A 11 9.38 8.68 9.32
CA HIS A 11 10.15 9.17 10.45
C HIS A 11 10.52 10.65 10.30
N ILE A 12 10.95 11.08 9.11
CA ILE A 12 11.23 12.49 8.82
C ILE A 12 9.97 13.34 9.01
N LEU A 13 8.86 12.93 8.38
CA LEU A 13 7.60 13.65 8.45
C LEU A 13 7.11 13.81 9.90
N LYS A 14 7.20 12.73 10.70
CA LYS A 14 6.85 12.75 12.12
C LYS A 14 7.76 13.68 12.92
N SER A 15 9.08 13.59 12.73
CA SER A 15 10.04 14.42 13.47
C SER A 15 9.85 15.91 13.16
N ASN A 16 9.54 16.25 11.91
CA ASN A 16 9.29 17.64 11.52
C ASN A 16 7.99 18.17 12.12
N ALA A 17 6.93 17.34 12.17
CA ALA A 17 5.69 17.71 12.86
C ALA A 17 5.93 17.98 14.35
N GLU A 18 6.67 17.09 15.04
CA GLU A 18 7.01 17.27 16.46
C GLU A 18 7.82 18.55 16.70
N ARG A 19 8.78 18.88 15.83
CA ARG A 19 9.55 20.14 15.90
C ARG A 19 8.66 21.37 15.75
N LEU A 20 7.72 21.35 14.81
CA LEU A 20 6.80 22.46 14.57
C LEU A 20 5.86 22.67 15.77
N GLU A 21 5.39 21.60 16.39
CA GLU A 21 4.53 21.67 17.59
C GLU A 21 5.27 22.19 18.82
N GLN A 22 6.56 21.91 18.95
CA GLN A 22 7.39 22.27 20.11
C GLN A 22 8.10 23.63 19.99
N SER A 23 7.96 24.32 18.86
CA SER A 23 8.66 25.58 18.64
C SER A 23 7.91 26.76 19.28
N ASP A 24 8.46 27.29 20.38
CA ASP A 24 7.90 28.44 21.12
C ASP A 24 8.03 29.78 20.35
N GLU A 25 9.02 29.90 19.47
CA GLU A 25 9.25 31.09 18.64
C GLU A 25 9.49 30.66 17.18
N LEU A 26 8.64 31.12 16.26
CA LEU A 26 8.68 30.72 14.86
C LEU A 26 9.78 31.46 14.11
N ASP A 27 10.91 30.80 13.89
CA ASP A 27 11.92 31.22 12.92
C ASP A 27 11.42 30.92 11.50
N ILE A 28 10.98 31.98 10.81
CA ILE A 28 10.38 31.89 9.47
C ILE A 28 11.36 31.30 8.45
N ASP A 29 12.66 31.60 8.58
CA ASP A 29 13.66 31.13 7.62
C ASP A 29 13.87 29.62 7.77
N HIS A 30 13.96 29.12 9.01
CA HIS A 30 14.05 27.68 9.28
C HIS A 30 12.71 26.92 9.08
N LEU A 31 11.58 27.62 9.10
CA LEU A 31 10.26 27.05 8.86
C LEU A 31 10.13 26.57 7.41
N ILE A 32 10.63 27.33 6.44
CA ILE A 32 10.55 26.98 5.02
C ILE A 32 11.27 25.67 4.76
N ASP A 33 12.50 25.52 5.26
CA ASP A 33 13.29 24.28 5.12
C ASP A 33 12.54 23.07 5.69
N THR A 34 11.97 23.23 6.89
CA THR A 34 11.22 22.16 7.58
C THR A 34 9.97 21.76 6.79
N VAL A 35 9.27 22.73 6.19
CA VAL A 35 8.08 22.48 5.37
C VAL A 35 8.45 21.79 4.06
N GLU A 36 9.50 22.23 3.38
CA GLU A 36 9.97 21.62 2.12
C GLU A 36 10.38 20.15 2.34
N GLU A 37 11.15 19.89 3.40
CA GLU A 37 11.53 18.53 3.78
C GLU A 37 10.30 17.66 4.10
N SER A 38 9.32 18.23 4.81
CA SER A 38 8.06 17.55 5.14
C SER A 38 7.26 17.20 3.88
N ILE A 39 7.17 18.12 2.91
CA ILE A 39 6.49 17.87 1.63
C ILE A 39 7.20 16.76 0.84
N ALA A 40 8.54 16.76 0.82
CA ALA A 40 9.31 15.72 0.15
C ALA A 40 9.07 14.34 0.79
N ALA A 41 9.12 14.26 2.12
CA ALA A 41 8.85 13.04 2.87
C ALA A 41 7.40 12.54 2.64
N TYR A 42 6.43 13.45 2.68
CA TYR A 42 5.02 13.13 2.43
C TYR A 42 4.80 12.53 1.04
N LYS A 43 5.42 13.09 -0.01
CA LYS A 43 5.30 12.55 -1.37
C LYS A 43 5.80 11.11 -1.47
N VAL A 44 6.93 10.79 -0.83
CA VAL A 44 7.43 9.41 -0.77
C VAL A 44 6.44 8.50 -0.05
N CYS A 45 5.88 8.94 1.09
CA CYS A 45 4.86 8.18 1.79
C CYS A 45 3.64 7.89 0.89
N GLN A 46 3.15 8.91 0.20
CA GLN A 46 2.00 8.81 -0.70
C GLN A 46 2.26 7.85 -1.86
N GLU A 47 3.41 7.97 -2.53
CA GLU A 47 3.80 7.07 -3.64
C GLU A 47 3.85 5.61 -3.21
N ARG A 48 4.37 5.34 -2.00
CA ARG A 48 4.46 3.97 -1.48
C ARG A 48 3.09 3.41 -1.11
N ILE A 49 2.19 4.24 -0.57
CA ILE A 49 0.80 3.84 -0.29
C ILE A 49 0.08 3.50 -1.59
N HIS A 50 0.14 4.38 -2.59
CA HIS A 50 -0.49 4.12 -3.89
C HIS A 50 0.04 2.84 -4.56
N ALA A 51 1.35 2.57 -4.45
CA ALA A 51 1.92 1.34 -4.99
C ALA A 51 1.39 0.08 -4.27
N VAL A 52 1.14 0.16 -2.95
CA VAL A 52 0.53 -0.92 -2.18
C VAL A 52 -0.94 -1.10 -2.57
N GLU A 53 -1.69 -0.01 -2.68
CA GLU A 53 -3.10 -0.05 -3.11
C GLU A 53 -3.24 -0.71 -4.49
N ALA A 54 -2.43 -0.30 -5.46
CA ALA A 54 -2.43 -0.89 -6.79
C ALA A 54 -2.05 -2.39 -6.78
N ALA A 55 -1.10 -2.79 -5.93
CA ALA A 55 -0.71 -4.19 -5.80
C ALA A 55 -1.83 -5.04 -5.19
N LEU A 56 -2.55 -4.51 -4.20
CA LEU A 56 -3.69 -5.19 -3.58
C LEU A 56 -4.86 -5.29 -4.55
N GLU A 57 -5.20 -4.22 -5.26
CA GLU A 57 -6.25 -4.22 -6.27
C GLU A 57 -5.99 -5.26 -7.35
N LYS A 58 -4.75 -5.34 -7.85
CA LYS A 58 -4.34 -6.37 -8.80
C LYS A 58 -4.48 -7.79 -8.22
N ALA A 59 -3.98 -8.02 -7.00
CA ALA A 59 -4.05 -9.34 -6.37
C ALA A 59 -5.50 -9.82 -6.22
N PHE A 60 -6.43 -8.93 -5.86
CA PHE A 60 -7.84 -9.27 -5.74
C PHE A 60 -8.54 -9.44 -7.09
N ALA A 61 -8.15 -8.69 -8.13
CA ALA A 61 -8.67 -8.91 -9.48
C ALA A 61 -8.25 -10.28 -10.04
N ASP A 62 -6.96 -10.64 -9.88
CA ASP A 62 -6.41 -11.92 -10.33
C ASP A 62 -7.08 -13.12 -9.60
N ASP A 63 -7.46 -12.96 -8.32
CA ASP A 63 -8.19 -13.99 -7.54
C ASP A 63 -9.66 -14.16 -7.96
N LEU A 64 -10.30 -13.11 -8.50
CA LEU A 64 -11.71 -13.14 -8.92
C LEU A 64 -11.89 -13.66 -10.35
N ASP A 65 -10.87 -13.52 -11.20
CA ASP A 65 -10.86 -14.02 -12.58
C ASP A 65 -10.28 -15.44 -12.73
N ALA A 66 -9.86 -16.07 -11.63
CA ALA A 66 -9.49 -17.48 -11.65
C ALA A 66 -10.70 -18.35 -12.07
N PRO A 67 -10.58 -19.21 -13.11
CA PRO A 67 -11.68 -20.07 -13.52
C PRO A 67 -12.09 -20.94 -12.33
N LYS A 68 -13.33 -20.75 -11.86
CA LYS A 68 -14.01 -21.66 -10.94
C LYS A 68 -14.19 -22.97 -11.69
N ASP A 69 -13.21 -23.87 -11.60
CA ASP A 69 -13.36 -25.22 -12.11
C ASP A 69 -14.55 -25.86 -11.38
N SER A 70 -15.65 -25.91 -12.13
CA SER A 70 -16.96 -26.36 -11.71
C SER A 70 -17.06 -27.83 -12.07
N THR A 71 -16.23 -28.70 -11.51
CA THR A 71 -16.47 -30.15 -11.60
C THR A 71 -17.44 -30.58 -10.50
N SER A 72 -18.68 -30.12 -10.62
CA SER A 72 -19.84 -30.88 -10.20
C SER A 72 -20.47 -31.45 -11.46
N LYS A 73 -20.13 -32.69 -11.81
CA LYS A 73 -20.93 -33.48 -12.76
C LYS A 73 -21.32 -34.77 -12.09
N ASP A 74 -22.58 -34.81 -11.70
CA ASP A 74 -23.33 -35.99 -11.33
C ASP A 74 -23.05 -37.18 -12.25
N LYS A 75 -22.89 -38.36 -11.67
CA LYS A 75 -23.32 -39.60 -12.33
C LYS A 75 -24.17 -40.41 -11.35
N ALA A 76 -25.47 -40.09 -11.34
CA ALA A 76 -26.49 -40.97 -10.81
C ALA A 76 -26.65 -42.22 -11.70
N LEU A 77 -26.61 -43.37 -11.04
CA LEU A 77 -27.25 -44.69 -11.24
C LEU A 77 -27.58 -45.28 -12.63
N THR A 78 -27.52 -46.64 -12.64
CA THR A 78 -28.00 -47.67 -13.59
C THR A 78 -27.03 -47.95 -14.77
N GLU A 79 -26.68 -49.19 -15.13
CA GLU A 79 -27.48 -50.42 -15.29
C GLU A 79 -26.71 -51.72 -14.92
N LYS A 80 -27.50 -52.80 -14.79
CA LYS A 80 -27.16 -54.22 -14.53
C LYS A 80 -26.59 -54.94 -15.79
N GLU A 81 -26.09 -56.18 -15.59
CA GLU A 81 -25.80 -57.27 -16.58
C GLU A 81 -24.55 -57.04 -17.47
N ASN A 82 -23.58 -57.93 -17.76
CA ASN A 82 -23.26 -59.37 -17.63
C ASN A 82 -21.72 -59.45 -17.39
N ASP A 83 -21.07 -60.47 -16.82
CA ASP A 83 -21.00 -61.91 -17.14
C ASP A 83 -20.38 -62.66 -15.93
#